data_AF-A0A5C5VMF0-F1
#
_entry.id   AF-A0A5C5VMF0-F1
#
_cell.length_a   1.000
_cell.length_b   1.000
_cell.length_c   1.000
_cell.angle_alpha   90.00
_cell.angle_beta   90.00
_cell.angle_gamma   90.00
#
_symmetry.space_group_name_H-M   'P 1'
#
loop_
_entity.id
_entity.type
_entity.pdbx_description
1 polymer ?
#
loop_
_entity_poly.entity_id
_entity_poly.type
_entity_poly.pdbx_seq_one_letter_code
_entity_poly.pdbx_strand_id
1 'polypeptide(L)'
;MDSWEKSSHKDVAVCNDCHLPHDFVGKWVTKADNGFFHSLAFTMDDFHEPIQIRPRNALVAQHACQHSHADFVHSMEPTSSKFETMSCVHCHPSVGHALR
;
A
#
# COMPACT_ATOMS: atom_id res chain seq x y z
N MET A 1 -3.19 -14.82 -0.05
CA MET A 1 -4.52 -14.46 0.46
C MET A 1 -4.60 -14.61 1.97
N ASP A 2 -4.09 -15.71 2.53
CA ASP A 2 -3.98 -15.94 3.98
C ASP A 2 -3.53 -14.76 4.86
N SER A 3 -2.57 -13.95 4.42
CA SER A 3 -2.01 -12.89 5.25
C SER A 3 -2.98 -11.72 5.48
N TRP A 4 -3.82 -11.39 4.48
CA TRP A 4 -4.88 -10.38 4.65
C TRP A 4 -6.03 -10.93 5.49
N GLU A 5 -6.45 -12.17 5.24
CA GLU A 5 -7.54 -12.80 6.00
C GLU A 5 -7.21 -12.99 7.49
N LYS A 6 -5.92 -13.06 7.85
CA LYS A 6 -5.46 -13.13 9.25
C LYS A 6 -5.09 -11.76 9.83
N SER A 7 -5.21 -10.69 9.05
CA SER A 7 -4.91 -9.32 9.47
C SER A 7 -6.07 -8.71 10.27
N SER A 8 -5.74 -7.76 11.15
CA SER A 8 -6.73 -6.90 11.82
C SER A 8 -7.56 -6.06 10.85
N HIS A 9 -7.08 -5.85 9.62
CA HIS A 9 -7.74 -5.00 8.63
C HIS A 9 -8.85 -5.70 7.85
N LYS A 10 -8.97 -7.04 7.94
CA LYS A 10 -9.96 -7.82 7.18
C LYS A 10 -11.41 -7.38 7.43
N ASP A 11 -11.69 -6.87 8.63
CA ASP A 11 -13.03 -6.51 9.08
C ASP A 11 -13.39 -5.05 8.78
N VAL A 12 -12.41 -4.22 8.40
CA VAL A 12 -12.57 -2.76 8.24
C VAL A 12 -12.09 -2.21 6.90
N ALA A 13 -11.33 -2.98 6.13
CA ALA A 13 -10.73 -2.54 4.88
C ALA A 13 -10.64 -3.69 3.86
N VAL A 14 -10.88 -3.38 2.59
CA VAL A 14 -10.60 -4.28 1.47
C VAL A 14 -9.25 -3.95 0.83
N CYS A 15 -8.74 -4.81 -0.06
CA CYS A 15 -7.42 -4.62 -0.68
C CYS A 15 -7.23 -3.23 -1.31
N ASN A 16 -8.29 -2.68 -1.92
CA ASN A 16 -8.26 -1.39 -2.58
C ASN A 16 -8.14 -0.21 -1.61
N ASP A 17 -8.54 -0.36 -0.34
CA ASP A 17 -8.44 0.70 0.66
C ASP A 17 -7.00 0.91 1.14
N CYS A 18 -6.09 -0.01 0.79
CA CYS A 18 -4.64 0.15 0.98
C CYS A 18 -3.90 0.34 -0.36
N HIS A 19 -4.32 -0.35 -1.42
CA HIS A 19 -3.57 -0.41 -2.68
C HIS A 19 -4.03 0.58 -3.76
N LEU A 20 -5.05 1.40 -3.51
CA LEU A 20 -5.48 2.47 -4.41
C LEU A 20 -5.61 3.80 -3.65
N PRO A 21 -5.35 4.94 -4.32
CA PRO A 21 -5.64 6.25 -3.76
C PRO A 21 -7.14 6.42 -3.46
N HIS A 22 -7.44 7.27 -2.47
CA HIS A 22 -8.83 7.58 -2.10
C HIS A 22 -9.43 8.77 -2.88
N ASP A 23 -8.68 9.38 -3.79
CA ASP A 23 -9.20 10.34 -4.76
C ASP A 23 -9.69 9.64 -6.03
N PHE A 24 -10.74 10.18 -6.65
CA PHE A 24 -11.43 9.52 -7.77
C PHE A 24 -10.50 9.26 -8.97
N VAL A 25 -9.71 10.25 -9.37
CA VAL A 25 -8.87 10.16 -10.57
C VAL A 25 -7.69 9.23 -10.31
N GLY A 26 -6.97 9.44 -9.20
CA GLY A 26 -5.83 8.64 -8.78
C GLY A 26 -6.19 7.17 -8.57
N LYS A 27 -7.39 6.88 -8.04
CA LYS A 27 -7.92 5.51 -7.94
C LYS A 27 -7.96 4.81 -9.29
N TRP A 28 -8.60 5.41 -10.28
CA TRP A 28 -8.79 4.77 -11.58
C TRP A 28 -7.50 4.68 -12.39
N VAL A 29 -6.65 5.71 -12.35
CA VAL A 29 -5.32 5.69 -12.97
C VAL A 29 -4.47 4.57 -12.37
N THR A 30 -4.38 4.50 -11.04
CA THR A 30 -3.59 3.46 -10.36
C THR A 30 -4.14 2.06 -10.61
N LYS A 31 -5.48 1.91 -10.65
CA LYS A 31 -6.12 0.63 -10.96
C LYS A 31 -5.81 0.15 -12.37
N ALA A 32 -5.86 1.05 -13.36
CA ALA A 32 -5.54 0.72 -14.74
C ALA A 32 -4.06 0.35 -14.91
N ASP A 33 -3.15 1.15 -14.33
CA ASP A 33 -1.70 0.92 -14.34
C ASP A 33 -1.35 -0.44 -13.72
N ASN A 34 -1.84 -0.70 -12.51
CA ASN A 34 -1.60 -1.96 -11.81
C ASN A 34 -2.23 -3.14 -12.56
N GLY A 35 -3.45 -2.98 -13.09
CA GLY A 35 -4.11 -4.02 -13.88
C GLY A 35 -3.29 -4.42 -15.11
N PHE A 36 -2.84 -3.44 -15.90
CA PHE A 36 -2.02 -3.67 -17.09
C PHE A 36 -0.70 -4.38 -16.76
N PHE A 37 0.06 -3.86 -15.79
CA PHE A 37 1.36 -4.43 -15.44
C PHE A 37 1.25 -5.80 -14.78
N HIS A 38 0.22 -6.04 -13.95
CA HIS A 38 -0.03 -7.39 -13.42
C HIS A 38 -0.37 -8.37 -14.53
N SER A 39 -1.29 -8.02 -15.44
CA SER A 39 -1.63 -8.90 -16.57
C SER A 39 -0.42 -9.20 -17.45
N LEU A 40 0.41 -8.20 -17.74
CA LEU A 40 1.63 -8.38 -18.52
C LEU A 40 2.61 -9.33 -17.80
N ALA A 41 2.93 -9.05 -16.54
CA ALA A 41 3.89 -9.83 -15.76
C ALA A 41 3.45 -11.28 -15.59
N PHE A 42 2.18 -11.53 -15.26
CA PHE A 42 1.67 -12.91 -15.09
C PHE A 42 1.49 -13.66 -16.41
N THR A 43 1.24 -12.97 -17.53
CA THR A 43 1.16 -13.63 -18.85
C THR A 43 2.55 -14.02 -19.36
N MET A 44 3.56 -13.20 -19.08
CA MET A 44 4.94 -13.42 -19.52
C MET A 44 5.79 -14.16 -18.49
N ASP A 45 5.24 -14.45 -17.31
CA ASP A 45 5.96 -14.98 -16.15
C ASP A 45 7.20 -14.13 -15.79
N ASP A 46 7.08 -12.82 -15.97
CA ASP A 46 8.16 -11.84 -15.81
C ASP A 46 7.91 -10.97 -14.57
N PHE A 47 8.14 -11.57 -13.40
CA PHE A 47 8.10 -10.88 -12.11
C PHE A 47 9.21 -11.37 -11.20
N HIS A 48 9.58 -10.54 -10.23
CA HIS A 48 10.55 -10.93 -9.22
C HIS A 48 9.92 -11.90 -8.22
N GLU A 49 10.67 -12.95 -7.85
CA GLU A 49 10.29 -13.86 -6.77
C GLU A 49 11.25 -13.72 -5.57
N PRO A 50 10.73 -13.47 -4.34
CA PRO A 50 9.32 -13.31 -4.00
C PRO A 50 8.73 -11.99 -4.55
N ILE A 51 7.44 -11.98 -4.89
CA ILE A 51 6.73 -10.77 -5.38
C ILE A 51 6.98 -9.57 -4.46
N GLN A 52 7.49 -8.48 -5.04
CA GLN A 52 7.79 -7.22 -4.33
C GLN A 52 6.93 -6.06 -4.82
N ILE A 53 6.56 -5.19 -3.87
CA ILE A 53 5.83 -3.96 -4.18
C ILE A 53 6.75 -2.94 -4.87
N ARG A 54 6.27 -2.32 -5.95
CA ARG A 54 7.00 -1.22 -6.62
C ARG A 54 6.97 0.05 -5.75
N PRO A 55 8.01 0.92 -5.80
CA PRO A 55 8.06 2.15 -4.99
C PRO A 55 6.82 3.04 -5.10
N ARG A 56 6.26 3.19 -6.31
CA ARG A 56 5.02 3.94 -6.54
C ARG A 56 3.84 3.39 -5.73
N ASN A 57 3.67 2.07 -5.72
CA ASN A 57 2.57 1.42 -5.00
C ASN A 57 2.81 1.42 -3.48
N ALA A 58 4.07 1.40 -3.03
CA ALA A 58 4.40 1.56 -1.62
C ALA A 58 4.00 2.96 -1.10
N LEU A 59 4.19 4.01 -1.89
CA LEU A 59 3.74 5.36 -1.55
C LEU A 59 2.20 5.47 -1.47
N VAL A 60 1.49 4.83 -2.40
CA VAL A 60 0.01 4.75 -2.34
C VAL A 60 -0.44 4.12 -1.03
N ALA A 61 0.17 2.99 -0.63
CA ALA A 61 -0.14 2.34 0.64
C ALA A 61 0.18 3.21 1.85
N GLN A 62 1.33 3.90 1.85
CA GLN A 62 1.71 4.84 2.90
C GLN A 62 0.66 5.96 3.07
N HIS A 63 0.20 6.55 1.95
CA HIS A 63 -0.80 7.61 1.98
C HIS A 63 -2.17 7.09 2.43
N ALA A 64 -2.52 5.85 2.07
CA ALA A 64 -3.74 5.20 2.54
C ALA A 64 -3.72 4.98 4.06
N CYS A 65 -2.57 4.56 4.63
CA CYS A 65 -2.39 4.49 6.08
C CYS A 65 -2.63 5.85 6.75
N GLN A 66 -2.02 6.91 6.21
CA GLN A 66 -2.18 8.27 6.74
C GLN A 66 -3.61 8.79 6.63
N HIS A 67 -4.31 8.49 5.54
CA HIS A 67 -5.70 8.88 5.36
C HIS A 67 -6.62 8.19 6.37
N SER A 68 -6.51 6.87 6.50
CA SER A 68 -7.39 6.09 7.39
C SER A 68 -7.06 6.28 8.88
N HIS A 69 -5.84 6.66 9.22
CA HIS A 69 -5.39 6.93 10.59
C HIS A 69 -5.14 8.41 10.89
N ALA A 70 -5.67 9.33 10.06
CA ALA A 70 -5.40 10.77 10.15
C ALA A 70 -5.58 11.33 11.57
N ASP A 71 -6.63 10.90 12.27
CA ASP A 71 -6.95 11.33 13.63
C ASP A 71 -5.84 11.01 14.66
N PHE A 72 -5.01 10.00 14.40
CA PHE A 72 -3.92 9.57 15.27
C PHE A 72 -2.54 10.01 14.79
N VAL A 73 -2.34 10.14 13.48
CA VAL A 73 -1.00 10.35 12.90
C VAL A 73 -0.71 11.79 12.48
N HIS A 74 -1.71 12.68 12.49
CA HIS A 74 -1.53 14.06 12.04
C HIS A 74 -0.41 14.83 12.79
N SER A 75 -0.15 14.48 14.05
CA SER A 75 0.92 15.07 14.87
C SER A 75 2.33 14.52 14.56
N MET A 76 2.44 13.46 13.76
CA MET A 76 3.69 12.79 13.43
C MET A 76 4.24 13.18 12.05
N GLU A 77 3.52 14.02 11.30
CA GLU A 77 3.98 14.50 10.00
C GLU A 77 5.23 15.39 10.16
N PRO A 78 6.32 15.13 9.41
CA PRO A 78 7.54 15.91 9.52
C PRO A 78 7.26 17.37 9.15
N THR A 79 7.57 18.28 10.07
CA THR A 79 7.43 19.73 9.90
C THR A 79 8.40 20.33 8.88
N SER A 80 9.34 19.54 8.35
CA SER A 80 10.34 19.94 7.36
C SER A 80 10.47 18.88 6.28
N SER A 81 10.47 19.32 5.02
CA SER A 81 10.65 18.47 3.83
C SER A 81 12.03 17.81 3.72
N LYS A 82 12.94 18.09 4.67
CA LYS A 82 14.27 17.45 4.76
C LYS A 82 14.23 16.10 5.47
N PHE A 83 13.13 15.77 6.15
CA PHE A 83 12.97 14.49 6.84
C PHE A 83 11.95 13.65 6.07
N GLU A 84 12.38 12.46 5.65
CA GLU A 84 11.46 11.48 5.07
C GLU A 84 10.58 10.90 6.18
N THR A 85 9.27 10.84 5.94
CA THR A 85 8.35 10.13 6.83
C THR A 85 8.70 8.64 6.80
N MET A 86 9.02 8.09 7.97
CA MET A 86 9.24 6.65 8.12
C MET A 86 8.00 5.89 7.64
N SER A 87 8.21 4.84 6.84
CA SER A 87 7.11 4.00 6.35
C SER A 87 6.37 3.35 7.52
N CYS A 88 5.03 3.39 7.54
CA CYS A 88 4.22 2.78 8.59
C CYS A 88 4.54 1.28 8.76
N VAL A 89 4.77 0.59 7.64
CA VAL A 89 5.07 -0.86 7.64
C VAL A 89 6.50 -1.18 8.09
N HIS A 90 7.37 -0.18 8.27
CA HIS A 90 8.68 -0.38 8.91
C HIS A 90 8.52 -0.88 10.34
N CYS A 91 7.58 -0.29 11.10
CA CYS A 91 7.25 -0.70 12.46
C CYS A 91 6.04 -1.66 12.54
N HIS A 92 5.15 -1.61 11.54
CA HIS A 92 3.97 -2.50 11.45
C HIS A 92 4.08 -3.52 10.29
N PRO A 93 5.10 -4.40 10.28
CA PRO A 93 5.41 -5.26 9.14
C PRO A 93 4.31 -6.28 8.84
N SER A 94 3.57 -6.74 9.85
CA SER A 94 2.47 -7.70 9.67
C SER A 94 1.35 -7.13 8.79
N VAL A 95 1.10 -5.82 8.87
CA VAL A 95 0.08 -5.14 8.05
C VAL A 95 0.52 -5.07 6.59
N GLY A 96 1.82 -4.86 6.34
CA GLY A 96 2.41 -4.88 5.00
C GLY A 96 2.53 -6.27 4.38
N HIS A 97 1.81 -7.26 4.92
CA HIS A 97 1.88 -8.66 4.53
C HIS A 97 3.27 -9.29 4.68
N ALA A 98 4.17 -8.67 5.46
CA ALA A 98 5.57 -9.10 5.59
C ALA A 98 5.76 -10.27 6.58
N LEU A 99 4.74 -11.10 6.79
CA LEU A 99 4.90 -12.33 7.58
C LEU A 99 5.55 -13.39 6.68
N ARG A 100 6.85 -13.68 6.90
CA ARG A 100 7.44 -14.65 7.85
C ARG A 100 7.29 -16.09 7.40
#